data_AF-A0A1J0LN68-F1
#
_entry.id   AF-A0A1J0LN68-F1
#
_cell.length_a   1.000
_cell.length_b   1.000
_cell.length_c   1.000
_cell.angle_alpha   90.00
_cell.angle_beta   90.00
_cell.angle_gamma   90.00
#
_symmetry.space_group_name_H-M   'P 1'
#
loop_
_entity.id
_entity.type
_entity.pdbx_description
1 polymer ?
#
loop_
_entity_poly.entity_id
_entity_poly.type
_entity_poly.pdbx_seq_one_letter_code
_entity_poly.pdbx_strand_id
1 'polypeptide(L)'
;MRHLFLITGFIFLLSCNTTKKVTTPNQSSDITYIKKPAIPLSIKNNTPEKTISKPPKRLYYYSVLIDRFETKKEADKLVDEFKSQFPLLPIKIRYETPRYKVYTGIYNSEAEADEAALKLRSKYAGAFSVQFKN
;
A
#
# COMPACT_ATOMS: atom_id res chain seq x y z
N MET A 1 21.87 -44.28 50.22
CA MET A 1 20.84 -43.21 50.22
C MET A 1 20.38 -43.02 48.78
N ARG A 2 19.24 -43.66 48.44
CA ARG A 2 18.58 -43.66 47.13
C ARG A 2 17.56 -42.52 47.10
N HIS A 3 17.63 -41.65 46.09
CA HIS A 3 16.53 -40.82 45.58
C HIS A 3 16.88 -40.61 44.10
N LEU A 4 16.28 -41.28 43.10
CA LEU A 4 14.88 -41.50 42.73
C LEU A 4 14.08 -40.20 42.67
N PHE A 5 14.22 -39.49 41.54
CA PHE A 5 13.20 -38.58 41.04
C PHE A 5 12.69 -39.09 39.69
N LEU A 6 11.43 -39.52 39.72
CA LEU A 6 10.54 -39.82 38.61
C LEU A 6 9.93 -38.51 38.09
N ILE A 7 10.09 -38.20 36.81
CA ILE A 7 9.16 -37.37 36.02
C ILE A 7 9.16 -37.98 34.60
N THR A 8 8.37 -39.02 34.37
CA THR A 8 7.09 -38.98 33.62
C THR A 8 7.15 -38.18 32.31
N GLY A 9 7.45 -38.91 31.24
CA GLY A 9 6.69 -38.94 29.98
C GLY A 9 6.21 -37.61 29.39
N PHE A 10 6.90 -37.15 28.35
CA PHE A 10 6.25 -36.44 27.26
C PHE A 10 6.64 -37.11 25.93
N ILE A 11 5.93 -38.21 25.64
CA ILE A 11 5.89 -38.80 24.31
C ILE A 11 4.90 -37.96 23.52
N PHE A 12 5.38 -37.22 22.53
CA PHE A 12 4.55 -36.79 21.41
C PHE A 12 5.33 -37.01 20.12
N LEU A 13 5.33 -38.26 19.68
CA LEU A 13 5.51 -38.59 18.27
C LEU A 13 4.18 -38.34 17.57
N LEU A 14 4.14 -37.35 16.68
CA LEU A 14 3.18 -37.34 15.57
C LEU A 14 3.96 -37.15 14.26
N SER A 15 4.03 -38.23 13.51
CA SER A 15 4.45 -38.31 12.11
C SER A 15 3.41 -37.71 11.15
N CYS A 16 3.88 -37.47 9.92
CA CYS A 16 3.14 -37.36 8.65
C CYS A 16 2.43 -36.01 8.39
N ASN A 17 2.43 -35.42 7.18
CA ASN A 17 2.65 -35.93 5.83
C ASN A 17 3.11 -34.81 4.87
N THR A 18 3.85 -35.19 3.83
CA THR A 18 4.00 -34.40 2.60
C THR A 18 2.68 -34.32 1.85
N THR A 19 2.26 -33.12 1.44
CA THR A 19 1.38 -32.95 0.27
C THR A 19 1.89 -31.80 -0.59
N LYS A 20 2.40 -32.12 -1.78
CA LYS A 20 2.49 -31.18 -2.89
C LYS A 20 1.07 -30.79 -3.29
N LYS A 21 0.80 -29.49 -3.47
CA LYS A 21 -0.31 -29.01 -4.31
C LYS A 21 0.23 -27.99 -5.30
N VAL A 22 0.38 -28.42 -6.55
CA VAL A 22 0.29 -27.57 -7.73
C VAL A 22 -1.15 -27.65 -8.19
N THR A 23 -1.89 -26.54 -8.09
CA THR A 23 -3.10 -26.26 -8.90
C THR A 23 -3.32 -24.73 -8.88
N THR A 24 -3.15 -24.11 -10.04
CA THR A 24 -3.56 -22.74 -10.43
C THR A 24 -5.00 -22.79 -10.98
N PRO A 25 -5.77 -21.70 -11.20
CA PRO A 25 -5.92 -20.39 -10.55
C PRO A 25 -7.35 -20.17 -9.97
N ASN A 26 -7.55 -19.20 -9.06
CA ASN A 26 -8.81 -18.44 -9.05
C ASN A 26 -8.61 -17.03 -8.49
N GLN A 27 -9.00 -16.04 -9.29
CA GLN A 27 -9.15 -14.65 -8.87
C GLN A 27 -10.22 -14.58 -7.77
N SER A 28 -9.87 -14.00 -6.63
CA SER A 28 -10.87 -13.33 -5.81
C SER A 28 -10.22 -12.14 -5.12
N SER A 29 -10.66 -10.97 -5.56
CA SER A 29 -10.36 -9.68 -4.98
C SER A 29 -10.91 -9.61 -3.57
N ASP A 30 -10.03 -9.61 -2.57
CA ASP A 30 -10.36 -9.08 -1.26
C ASP A 30 -9.12 -8.40 -0.67
N ILE A 31 -9.01 -7.10 -0.95
CA ILE A 31 -8.38 -6.19 -0.02
C ILE A 31 -9.50 -5.41 0.64
N THR A 32 -9.83 -5.91 1.84
CA THR A 32 -10.63 -5.28 2.88
C THR A 32 -10.45 -3.76 2.85
N TYR A 33 -11.51 -3.07 2.46
CA TYR A 33 -11.67 -1.63 2.67
C TYR A 33 -11.43 -1.35 4.15
N ILE A 34 -10.25 -0.84 4.49
CA ILE A 34 -10.05 -0.22 5.78
C ILE A 34 -10.88 1.07 5.71
N LYS A 35 -12.01 1.05 6.40
CA LYS A 35 -12.98 2.13 6.64
C LYS A 35 -12.46 3.50 6.19
N LYS A 36 -13.00 3.99 5.07
CA LYS A 36 -12.92 5.37 4.61
C LYS A 36 -13.12 6.30 5.82
N PRO A 37 -12.12 7.09 6.25
CA PRO A 37 -12.45 8.26 7.04
C PRO A 37 -13.31 9.12 6.11
N ALA A 38 -14.55 9.36 6.51
CA ALA A 38 -15.38 10.35 5.85
C ALA A 38 -14.55 11.63 5.81
N ILE A 39 -14.06 12.03 4.63
CA ILE A 39 -13.39 13.31 4.47
C ILE A 39 -14.49 14.34 4.75
N PRO A 40 -14.44 15.11 5.85
CA PRO A 40 -15.35 16.24 5.96
C PRO A 40 -14.95 17.20 4.84
N LEU A 41 -15.90 17.46 3.95
CA LEU A 41 -15.83 18.47 2.91
C LEU A 41 -15.75 19.84 3.61
N SER A 42 -14.61 20.21 4.18
CA SER A 42 -14.41 21.53 4.78
C SER A 42 -14.08 22.52 3.66
N ILE A 43 -15.09 22.86 2.86
CA ILE A 43 -15.09 24.03 2.01
C ILE A 43 -15.48 25.21 2.91
N LYS A 44 -14.50 25.92 3.48
CA LYS A 44 -14.76 27.20 4.14
C LYS A 44 -14.79 28.30 3.08
N ASN A 45 -15.92 28.45 2.39
CA ASN A 45 -16.10 29.55 1.42
C ASN A 45 -17.22 30.48 1.90
N ASN A 46 -16.84 31.57 2.57
CA ASN A 46 -17.71 32.75 2.72
C ASN A 46 -17.66 33.54 1.40
N THR A 47 -18.43 33.17 0.39
CA THR A 47 -18.70 34.08 -0.75
C THR A 47 -20.03 33.67 -1.37
N PRO A 48 -21.01 34.58 -1.50
CA PRO A 48 -22.37 34.26 -1.88
C PRO A 48 -22.44 33.71 -3.30
N GLU A 49 -23.29 32.70 -3.41
CA GLU A 49 -23.61 31.89 -4.57
C GLU A 49 -24.01 32.73 -5.79
N LYS A 50 -23.29 32.57 -6.91
CA LYS A 50 -23.77 32.95 -8.24
C LYS A 50 -23.63 31.75 -9.19
N THR A 51 -24.79 31.26 -9.58
CA THR A 51 -25.11 30.13 -10.44
C THR A 51 -24.44 30.19 -11.82
N ILE A 52 -23.50 29.26 -12.08
CA ILE A 52 -23.24 28.68 -13.41
C ILE A 52 -22.89 27.22 -13.18
N SER A 53 -23.62 26.31 -13.84
CA SER A 53 -23.47 24.86 -13.85
C SER A 53 -22.06 24.42 -14.31
N LYS A 54 -21.06 24.58 -13.45
CA LYS A 54 -19.73 24.00 -13.68
C LYS A 54 -19.85 22.49 -13.48
N PRO A 55 -19.39 21.66 -14.43
CA PRO A 55 -19.29 20.22 -14.19
C PRO A 55 -18.47 20.01 -12.91
N PRO A 56 -18.77 18.96 -12.10
CA PRO A 56 -18.02 18.71 -10.87
C PRO A 56 -16.53 18.73 -11.21
N LYS A 57 -15.78 19.64 -10.59
CA LYS A 57 -14.32 19.68 -10.77
C LYS A 57 -13.83 18.26 -10.53
N ARG A 58 -13.22 17.64 -11.55
CA ARG A 58 -12.56 16.35 -11.37
C ARG A 58 -11.54 16.58 -10.25
N LEU A 59 -11.75 15.90 -9.12
CA LEU A 59 -10.89 16.03 -7.97
C LEU A 59 -9.62 15.25 -8.31
N TYR A 60 -8.64 15.96 -8.88
CA TYR A 60 -7.32 15.41 -9.12
C TYR A 60 -6.63 15.29 -7.77
N TYR A 61 -6.11 14.10 -7.49
CA TYR A 61 -5.23 13.86 -6.36
C TYR A 61 -3.82 13.70 -6.89
N TYR A 62 -2.85 13.96 -6.03
CA TYR A 62 -1.44 13.71 -6.31
C TYR A 62 -0.96 12.52 -5.49
N SER A 63 0.02 11.81 -6.01
CA SER A 63 0.70 10.71 -5.32
C SER A 63 2.19 10.81 -5.64
N VAL A 64 3.03 10.12 -4.89
CA VAL A 64 4.46 9.99 -5.21
C VAL A 64 4.66 8.66 -5.90
N LEU A 65 5.14 8.68 -7.15
CA LEU A 65 5.66 7.47 -7.79
C LEU A 65 7.04 7.20 -7.22
N ILE A 66 7.26 6.00 -6.68
CA ILE A 66 8.55 5.58 -6.12
C ILE A 66 9.44 4.99 -7.21
N ASP A 67 8.94 3.97 -7.92
CA ASP A 67 9.68 3.31 -9.00
C ASP A 67 8.76 2.49 -9.93
N ARG A 68 9.34 1.94 -11.00
CA ARG A 68 8.69 1.17 -12.06
C ARG A 68 9.42 -0.15 -12.30
N PHE A 69 8.69 -1.25 -12.29
CA PHE A 69 9.21 -2.61 -12.40
C PHE A 69 8.63 -3.36 -13.59
N GLU A 70 9.38 -4.32 -14.11
CA GLU A 70 8.89 -5.19 -15.19
C GLU A 70 8.01 -6.32 -14.63
N THR A 71 8.35 -6.80 -13.44
CA THR A 71 7.63 -7.90 -12.80
C THR A 71 6.89 -7.44 -11.54
N LYS A 72 5.75 -8.07 -11.26
CA LYS A 72 5.00 -7.81 -10.01
C LYS A 72 5.84 -8.14 -8.77
N LYS A 73 6.68 -9.18 -8.86
CA LYS A 73 7.51 -9.67 -7.75
C LYS A 73 8.51 -8.60 -7.26
N GLU A 74 9.10 -7.83 -8.16
CA GLU A 74 10.01 -6.74 -7.79
C GLU A 74 9.26 -5.58 -7.13
N ALA A 75 8.08 -5.23 -7.67
CA ALA A 75 7.22 -4.23 -7.08
C ALA A 75 6.76 -4.63 -5.66
N ASP A 76 6.37 -5.89 -5.45
CA ASP A 76 5.97 -6.41 -4.14
C ASP A 76 7.13 -6.32 -3.13
N LYS A 77 8.37 -6.65 -3.53
CA LYS A 77 9.56 -6.49 -2.67
C LYS A 77 9.76 -5.05 -2.21
N LEU A 78 9.64 -4.08 -3.12
CA LEU A 78 9.74 -2.66 -2.76
C LEU A 78 8.63 -2.27 -1.79
N VAL A 79 7.41 -2.79 -1.98
CA VAL A 79 6.29 -2.51 -1.07
C VAL A 79 6.55 -3.03 0.34
N ASP A 80 7.08 -4.25 0.46
CA ASP A 80 7.40 -4.83 1.76
C ASP A 80 8.50 -4.05 2.48
N GLU A 81 9.55 -3.65 1.74
CA GLU A 81 10.59 -2.79 2.27
C GLU A 81 10.01 -1.43 2.71
N PHE A 82 9.21 -0.79 1.87
CA PHE A 82 8.62 0.51 2.16
C PHE A 82 7.74 0.47 3.40
N LYS A 83 6.88 -0.54 3.54
CA LYS A 83 6.01 -0.71 4.71
C LYS A 83 6.80 -0.88 6.02
N SER A 84 7.97 -1.51 5.97
CA SER A 84 8.83 -1.68 7.15
C SER A 84 9.39 -0.34 7.65
N GLN A 85 9.54 0.63 6.76
CA GLN A 85 10.19 1.92 7.05
C GLN A 85 9.18 3.06 7.25
N PHE A 86 8.08 3.00 6.52
CA PHE A 86 7.02 4.00 6.52
C PHE A 86 5.66 3.33 6.78
N PRO A 87 5.45 2.70 7.95
CA PRO A 87 4.24 1.91 8.24
C PRO A 87 2.95 2.74 8.21
N LEU A 88 3.06 4.06 8.34
CA LEU A 88 1.92 4.98 8.33
C LEU A 88 1.56 5.48 6.92
N LEU A 89 2.45 5.34 5.94
CA LEU A 89 2.20 5.82 4.58
C LEU A 89 1.52 4.75 3.73
N PRO A 90 0.39 5.08 3.07
CA PRO A 90 -0.25 4.13 2.16
C PRO A 90 0.63 3.92 0.93
N ILE A 91 0.70 2.68 0.45
CA ILE A 91 1.44 2.31 -0.75
C ILE A 91 0.60 1.37 -1.63
N LYS A 92 0.67 1.56 -2.95
CA LYS A 92 -0.14 0.83 -3.93
C LYS A 92 0.67 0.50 -5.18
N ILE A 93 0.48 -0.71 -5.70
CA ILE A 93 0.99 -1.12 -7.01
C ILE A 93 -0.14 -0.97 -8.04
N ARG A 94 0.13 -0.37 -9.19
CA ARG A 94 -0.74 -0.46 -10.39
C ARG A 94 0.06 -1.00 -11.56
N TYR A 95 -0.56 -1.86 -12.35
CA TYR A 95 -0.01 -2.22 -13.65
C TYR A 95 -0.41 -1.17 -14.68
N GLU A 96 0.59 -0.52 -15.28
CA GLU A 96 0.41 0.43 -16.37
C GLU A 96 1.32 0.00 -17.51
N THR A 97 0.71 -0.59 -18.55
CA THR A 97 1.43 -1.24 -19.64
C THR A 97 2.61 -0.40 -20.12
N PRO A 98 3.84 -0.96 -20.16
CA PRO A 98 4.20 -2.36 -19.88
C PRO A 98 4.70 -2.64 -18.45
N ARG A 99 4.64 -1.70 -17.50
CA ARG A 99 5.33 -1.80 -16.20
C ARG A 99 4.41 -1.73 -14.98
N TYR A 100 4.84 -2.35 -13.89
CA TYR A 100 4.25 -2.16 -12.57
C TYR A 100 4.79 -0.88 -11.94
N LYS A 101 3.91 0.03 -11.55
CA LYS A 101 4.25 1.30 -10.92
C LYS A 101 3.86 1.26 -9.45
N VAL A 102 4.76 1.74 -8.60
CA VAL A 102 4.53 1.77 -7.15
C VAL A 102 4.33 3.21 -6.69
N TYR A 103 3.15 3.49 -6.16
CA TYR A 103 2.69 4.80 -5.72
C TYR A 103 2.56 4.85 -4.21
N THR A 104 2.85 5.99 -3.59
CA THR A 104 2.64 6.22 -2.15
C THR A 104 2.03 7.58 -1.86
N GLY A 105 1.20 7.62 -0.82
CA GLY A 105 0.53 8.83 -0.37
C GLY A 105 -0.60 9.30 -1.29
N ILE A 106 -1.49 10.10 -0.73
CA ILE A 106 -2.57 10.78 -1.44
C ILE A 106 -2.53 12.23 -0.94
N TYR A 107 -2.28 13.16 -1.85
CA TYR A 107 -2.08 14.57 -1.56
C TYR A 107 -3.11 15.41 -2.31
N ASN A 108 -3.50 16.54 -1.70
CA ASN A 108 -4.52 17.42 -2.27
C ASN A 108 -3.93 18.47 -3.22
N SER A 109 -2.60 18.64 -3.18
CA SER A 109 -1.87 19.60 -4.02
C SER A 109 -0.56 19.02 -4.52
N GLU A 110 -0.07 19.55 -5.63
CA GLU A 110 1.23 19.19 -6.22
C GLU A 110 2.38 19.52 -5.28
N ALA A 111 2.36 20.70 -4.67
CA ALA A 111 3.38 21.16 -3.73
C ALA A 111 3.56 20.20 -2.54
N GLU A 112 2.44 19.73 -1.96
CA GLU A 112 2.48 18.75 -0.87
C GLU A 112 3.09 17.41 -1.31
N ALA A 113 2.76 16.96 -2.53
CA ALA A 113 3.34 15.75 -3.10
C ALA A 113 4.83 15.91 -3.45
N ASP A 114 5.25 17.08 -3.90
CA ASP A 114 6.66 17.41 -4.19
C ASP A 114 7.49 17.41 -2.91
N GLU A 115 7.00 18.03 -1.84
CA GLU A 115 7.65 17.99 -0.53
C GLU A 115 7.81 16.56 -0.01
N ALA A 116 6.77 15.73 -0.18
CA ALA A 116 6.83 14.33 0.18
C ALA A 116 7.82 13.54 -0.70
N ALA A 117 7.85 13.81 -2.01
CA ALA A 117 8.80 13.21 -2.93
C ALA A 117 10.25 13.58 -2.57
N LEU A 118 10.51 14.83 -2.20
CA LEU A 118 11.83 15.28 -1.76
C LEU A 118 12.32 14.53 -0.52
N LYS A 119 11.44 14.28 0.45
CA LYS A 119 11.76 13.47 1.64
C LYS A 119 12.11 12.03 1.25
N LEU A 120 11.34 11.44 0.33
CA LEU A 120 11.54 10.07 -0.15
C LEU A 120 12.77 9.90 -1.05
N ARG A 121 13.19 10.94 -1.78
CA ARG A 121 14.36 10.92 -2.67
C ARG A 121 15.67 10.55 -1.97
N SER A 122 15.77 10.80 -0.67
CA SER A 122 16.91 10.37 0.15
C SER A 122 17.15 8.86 0.08
N LYS A 123 16.10 8.07 -0.12
CA LYS A 123 16.15 6.61 -0.19
C LYS A 123 15.77 6.05 -1.54
N TYR A 124 14.80 6.68 -2.20
CA TYR A 124 14.27 6.27 -3.48
C TYR A 124 14.58 7.36 -4.49
N ALA A 125 15.73 7.28 -5.15
CA ALA A 125 16.17 8.30 -6.11
C ALA A 125 15.17 8.52 -7.26
N GLY A 126 14.38 7.48 -7.59
CA GLY A 126 13.29 7.54 -8.57
C GLY A 126 12.00 8.19 -8.08
N ALA A 127 11.95 8.73 -6.85
CA ALA A 127 10.74 9.31 -6.28
C ALA A 127 10.40 10.68 -6.90
N PHE A 128 9.16 10.85 -7.38
CA PHE A 128 8.63 12.14 -7.83
C PHE A 128 7.11 12.20 -7.72
N SER A 129 6.57 13.42 -7.64
CA SER A 129 5.13 13.67 -7.58
C SER A 129 4.47 13.43 -8.95
N VAL A 130 3.23 12.93 -8.92
CA VAL A 130 2.44 12.66 -10.12
C VAL A 130 0.97 12.87 -9.85
N GLN A 131 0.24 13.37 -10.86
CA GLN A 131 -1.21 13.36 -10.82
C GLN A 131 -1.72 11.93 -10.85
N PHE A 132 -2.43 11.54 -9.79
CA PHE A 132 -3.01 10.23 -9.62
C PHE A 132 -4.49 10.27 -10.00
N LYS A 133 -4.77 9.80 -11.21
CA LYS A 133 -6.14 9.61 -11.68
C LYS A 133 -6.63 8.26 -11.17
N ASN A 134 -7.69 8.28 -10.36
CA ASN A 134 -8.24 7.03 -9.84
C ASN A 134 -9.02 6.26 -10.90
#